data_AF-A0A2N2U1Y2-F1
#
_entry.id   AF-A0A2N2U1Y2-F1
#
_cell.length_a   1.000
_cell.length_b   1.000
_cell.length_c   1.000
_cell.angle_alpha   90.00
_cell.angle_beta   90.00
_cell.angle_gamma   90.00
#
_symmetry.space_group_name_H-M   'P 1'
#
loop_
_entity.id
_entity.type
_entity.pdbx_description
1 polymer ?
#
loop_
_entity_poly.entity_id
_entity_poly.type
_entity_poly.pdbx_seq_one_letter_code
_entity_poly.pdbx_strand_id
1 'polypeptide(L)'
;LLLFLYESFRVAAAMLTTTLLAVAAVFIGLWLTGTELNINAMMGMTMVIGIVTEVSIFYYSELAELGAVRDPVARAITAGTNRMRPILMTTLAAILALLPLVLDQGQGAAMQRPLAIAIISGLAVQVPLVLTVLPALLALTRGLDRGDASAAS
;
A
#
# COMPACT_ATOMS: atom_id res chain seq x y z
N LEU A 1 -10.78 -2.20 13.31
CA LEU A 1 -11.33 -3.06 12.25
C LEU A 1 -10.34 -4.16 11.84
N LEU A 2 -9.11 -3.85 11.41
CA LEU A 2 -8.09 -4.86 11.06
C LEU A 2 -7.85 -5.93 12.15
N LEU A 3 -7.74 -5.52 13.41
CA LEU A 3 -7.60 -6.42 14.56
C LEU A 3 -8.80 -7.34 14.79
N PHE A 4 -10.00 -6.87 14.45
CA PHE A 4 -11.25 -7.61 14.63
C PHE A 4 -11.54 -8.52 13.43
N LEU A 5 -11.08 -8.15 12.23
CA LEU A 5 -11.30 -8.93 11.01
C LEU A 5 -10.38 -10.15 10.88
N TYR A 6 -9.16 -10.07 11.42
CA TYR A 6 -8.14 -11.10 11.23
C TYR A 6 -7.60 -11.74 12.52
N GLU A 7 -8.13 -11.33 13.68
CA GLU A 7 -7.77 -11.83 15.03
C GLU A 7 -6.25 -11.96 15.29
N SER A 8 -5.43 -11.22 14.54
CA SER A 8 -3.98 -11.30 14.63
C SER A 8 -3.35 -9.91 14.60
N PHE A 9 -2.77 -9.53 15.74
CA PHE A 9 -2.07 -8.25 15.91
C PHE A 9 -0.89 -8.11 14.93
N ARG A 10 -0.25 -9.24 14.56
CA ARG A 10 0.92 -9.27 13.67
C ARG A 10 0.59 -8.85 12.24
N VAL A 11 -0.54 -9.32 11.69
CA VAL A 11 -0.97 -8.96 10.33
C VAL A 11 -1.35 -7.49 10.26
N ALA A 12 -2.08 -7.00 11.27
CA ALA A 12 -2.41 -5.58 11.38
C ALA A 12 -1.15 -4.71 11.46
N ALA A 13 -0.14 -5.10 12.26
CA ALA A 13 1.12 -4.38 12.36
C ALA A 13 1.90 -4.35 11.02
N ALA A 14 1.92 -5.46 10.27
CA ALA A 14 2.56 -5.52 8.96
C ALA A 14 1.89 -4.58 7.94
N MET A 15 0.55 -4.55 7.91
CA MET A 15 -0.21 -3.64 7.05
C MET A 15 0.03 -2.17 7.43
N LEU A 16 -0.05 -1.83 8.72
CA LEU A 16 0.22 -0.47 9.20
C LEU A 16 1.64 0.00 8.86
N THR A 17 2.63 -0.89 9.01
CA THR A 17 4.02 -0.59 8.63
C THR A 17 4.12 -0.29 7.13
N THR A 18 3.49 -1.12 6.30
CA THR A 18 3.46 -0.92 4.84
C THR A 18 2.82 0.42 4.47
N THR A 19 1.67 0.75 5.07
CA THR A 19 0.99 2.02 4.85
C THR A 19 1.84 3.22 5.29
N LEU A 20 2.56 3.11 6.41
CA LEU A 20 3.46 4.17 6.88
C LEU A 20 4.62 4.41 5.91
N LEU A 21 5.17 3.35 5.30
CA LEU A 21 6.18 3.47 4.25
C LEU A 21 5.60 4.16 3.00
N ALA A 22 4.34 3.91 2.64
CA ALA A 22 3.70 4.61 1.53
C ALA A 22 3.54 6.11 1.81
N VAL A 23 3.25 6.49 3.06
CA VAL A 23 3.21 7.91 3.47
C VAL A 23 4.58 8.57 3.28
N ALA A 24 5.69 7.88 3.57
CA ALA A 24 7.02 8.42 3.31
C ALA A 24 7.24 8.75 1.82
N ALA A 25 6.66 7.96 0.90
CA ALA A 25 6.70 8.25 -0.53
C ALA A 25 5.96 9.56 -0.90
N VAL A 26 4.87 9.88 -0.20
CA VAL A 26 4.14 11.15 -0.37
C VAL A 26 5.03 12.34 -0.02
N PHE A 27 5.77 12.26 1.09
CA PHE A 27 6.73 13.31 1.48
C PHE A 27 7.83 13.48 0.43
N ILE A 28 8.37 12.38 -0.09
CA ILE A 28 9.38 12.42 -1.15
C ILE A 28 8.81 13.05 -2.42
N GLY A 29 7.58 12.72 -2.80
CA GLY A 29 6.89 13.31 -3.95
C GLY A 29 6.71 14.82 -3.82
N LEU A 30 6.21 15.29 -2.68
CA LEU A 30 6.05 16.72 -2.43
C LEU A 30 7.39 17.46 -2.45
N TRP A 31 8.43 16.87 -1.85
CA TRP A 31 9.77 17.43 -1.84
C TRP A 31 10.38 17.54 -3.25
N LEU A 32 10.27 16.49 -4.06
CA LEU A 32 10.75 16.49 -5.45
C LEU A 32 10.03 17.53 -6.32
N THR A 33 8.75 17.76 -6.07
CA THR A 33 7.93 18.72 -6.84
C THR A 33 7.99 20.13 -6.26
N GLY A 34 8.77 20.36 -5.20
CA GLY A 34 8.90 21.66 -4.51
C GLY A 34 7.59 22.19 -3.95
N THR A 35 6.63 21.31 -3.65
CA THR A 35 5.28 21.71 -3.21
C THR A 35 5.20 21.70 -1.70
N GLU A 36 4.64 22.76 -1.12
CA GLU A 36 4.52 22.89 0.33
C GLU A 36 3.52 21.88 0.92
N LEU A 37 3.82 21.46 2.15
CA LEU A 37 2.91 20.63 2.93
C LEU A 37 1.83 21.51 3.55
N ASN A 38 0.72 21.64 2.84
CA ASN A 38 -0.46 22.37 3.28
C ASN A 38 -1.64 21.42 3.59
N ILE A 39 -2.79 21.99 3.98
CA ILE A 39 -4.00 21.22 4.34
C ILE A 39 -4.43 20.29 3.18
N ASN A 40 -4.29 20.73 1.92
CA ASN A 40 -4.67 19.92 0.75
C ASN A 40 -3.71 18.74 0.53
N ALA A 41 -2.42 18.94 0.73
CA ALA A 41 -1.43 17.86 0.72
C ALA A 41 -1.68 16.85 1.84
N MET A 42 -2.05 17.33 3.04
CA MET A 42 -2.41 16.45 4.17
C MET A 42 -3.67 15.62 3.88
N MET A 43 -4.70 16.20 3.24
CA MET A 43 -5.87 15.45 2.79
C MET A 43 -5.49 14.38 1.75
N GLY A 44 -4.57 14.68 0.83
CA GLY A 44 -4.04 13.69 -0.11
C GLY A 44 -3.32 12.54 0.60
N MET A 45 -2.51 12.87 1.62
CA MET A 45 -1.80 11.88 2.43
C MET A 45 -2.76 10.95 3.18
N THR A 46 -3.84 11.47 3.78
CA THR A 46 -4.83 10.62 4.46
C THR A 46 -5.59 9.72 3.48
N MET A 47 -5.85 10.19 2.25
CA MET A 47 -6.41 9.34 1.20
C MET A 47 -5.47 8.19 0.82
N VAL A 48 -4.16 8.47 0.66
CA VAL A 48 -3.17 7.41 0.39
C VAL A 48 -3.15 6.37 1.50
N ILE A 49 -3.23 6.78 2.76
CA ILE A 49 -3.30 5.85 3.91
C ILE A 49 -4.48 4.88 3.74
N GLY A 50 -5.66 5.39 3.39
CA GLY A 50 -6.85 4.57 3.16
C GLY A 50 -6.68 3.60 2.00
N ILE A 51 -6.29 4.11 0.83
CA ILE A 51 -6.18 3.32 -0.41
C ILE A 51 -5.14 2.19 -0.25
N VAL A 52 -3.97 2.50 0.31
CA VAL A 52 -2.91 1.50 0.51
C VAL A 52 -3.34 0.43 1.50
N THR A 53 -4.06 0.82 2.55
CA THR A 53 -4.60 -0.13 3.53
C THR A 53 -5.64 -1.04 2.91
N GLU A 54 -6.57 -0.51 2.11
CA GLU A 54 -7.57 -1.30 1.37
C GLU A 54 -6.91 -2.32 0.43
N VAL A 55 -5.94 -1.88 -0.37
CA VAL A 55 -5.19 -2.74 -1.27
C VAL A 55 -4.43 -3.84 -0.52
N SER A 56 -3.85 -3.52 0.65
CA SER A 56 -3.17 -4.48 1.51
C SER A 56 -4.12 -5.54 2.10
N ILE A 57 -5.32 -5.13 2.49
CA ILE A 57 -6.38 -6.04 2.99
C ILE A 57 -6.77 -7.02 1.89
N PHE A 58 -7.06 -6.54 0.68
CA PHE A 58 -7.44 -7.41 -0.44
C PHE A 58 -6.32 -8.39 -0.82
N TYR A 59 -5.07 -7.93 -0.83
CA TYR A 59 -3.92 -8.80 -1.05
C TYR A 59 -3.83 -9.90 0.01
N TYR A 60 -3.96 -9.54 1.30
CA TYR A 60 -3.90 -10.52 2.38
C TYR A 60 -5.06 -11.51 2.34
N SER A 61 -6.27 -11.06 1.99
CA SER A 61 -7.43 -11.93 1.81
C SER A 61 -7.18 -12.99 0.74
N GLU A 62 -6.63 -12.60 -0.41
CA GLU A 62 -6.23 -13.52 -1.48
C GLU A 62 -5.17 -14.53 -0.98
N LEU A 63 -4.17 -14.03 -0.26
CA LEU A 63 -3.11 -14.87 0.30
C LEU A 63 -3.63 -15.89 1.31
N ALA A 64 -4.65 -15.53 2.09
CA ALA A 64 -5.29 -16.40 3.06
C ALA A 64 -6.14 -17.48 2.36
N GLU A 65 -6.87 -17.11 1.30
CA GLU A 65 -7.69 -18.03 0.50
C GLU A 65 -6.83 -19.10 -0.21
N LEU A 66 -5.63 -18.73 -0.66
CA LEU A 66 -4.64 -19.64 -1.24
C LEU A 66 -3.92 -20.53 -0.19
N GLY A 67 -4.38 -20.55 1.07
CA GLY A 67 -3.78 -21.27 2.20
C GLY A 67 -3.56 -22.78 1.98
N ALA A 68 -4.25 -23.40 1.02
CA ALA A 68 -4.06 -24.79 0.62
C ALA A 68 -2.73 -25.07 -0.11
N VAL A 69 -2.06 -24.03 -0.64
CA VAL A 69 -0.76 -24.16 -1.32
C VAL A 69 0.36 -24.37 -0.29
N ARG A 70 1.05 -25.51 -0.34
CA ARG A 70 2.06 -25.90 0.66
C ARG A 70 3.29 -24.98 0.69
N ASP A 71 3.68 -24.41 -0.46
CA ASP A 71 4.79 -23.46 -0.55
C ASP A 71 4.33 -22.02 -0.27
N PRO A 72 4.80 -21.37 0.82
CA PRO A 72 4.46 -19.99 1.14
C PRO A 72 4.94 -18.98 0.09
N VAL A 73 6.05 -19.25 -0.61
CA VAL A 73 6.62 -18.33 -1.60
C VAL A 73 5.80 -18.39 -2.88
N ALA A 74 5.55 -19.58 -3.43
CA ALA A 74 4.64 -19.75 -4.55
C ALA A 74 3.25 -19.15 -4.29
N ARG A 75 2.73 -19.32 -3.06
CA ARG A 75 1.44 -18.73 -2.66
C ARG A 75 1.44 -17.20 -2.73
N ALA A 76 2.48 -16.54 -2.23
CA ALA A 76 2.62 -15.09 -2.31
C ALA A 76 2.73 -14.61 -3.76
N ILE A 77 3.46 -15.33 -4.61
CA ILE A 77 3.59 -15.02 -6.04
C ILE A 77 2.23 -15.15 -6.74
N THR A 78 1.47 -16.23 -6.47
CA THR A 78 0.12 -16.42 -7.04
C THR A 78 -0.85 -15.32 -6.58
N ALA A 79 -0.88 -15.01 -5.29
CA ALA A 79 -1.71 -13.93 -4.75
C ALA A 79 -1.36 -12.58 -5.41
N GLY A 80 -0.06 -12.28 -5.52
CA GLY A 80 0.43 -11.08 -6.18
C GLY A 80 0.07 -11.03 -7.65
N THR A 81 0.18 -12.13 -8.39
CA THR A 81 -0.17 -12.18 -9.81
C THR A 81 -1.67 -11.93 -10.03
N ASN A 82 -2.53 -12.52 -9.19
CA ASN A 82 -3.98 -12.34 -9.26
C ASN A 82 -4.38 -10.89 -8.97
N ARG A 83 -3.73 -10.25 -8.00
CA ARG A 83 -4.06 -8.89 -7.55
C ARG A 83 -3.33 -7.79 -8.31
N MET A 84 -2.22 -8.09 -8.97
CA MET A 84 -1.45 -7.10 -9.73
C MET A 84 -2.30 -6.38 -10.78
N ARG A 85 -3.15 -7.11 -11.51
CA ARG A 85 -4.05 -6.53 -12.53
C ARG A 85 -5.04 -5.53 -11.89
N PRO A 86 -5.86 -5.90 -10.89
CA PRO A 86 -6.71 -4.95 -10.17
C PRO A 86 -5.99 -3.75 -9.56
N ILE A 87 -4.84 -3.97 -8.91
CA ILE A 87 -4.07 -2.90 -8.25
C ILE A 87 -3.57 -1.89 -9.29
N LEU A 88 -3.03 -2.37 -10.42
CA LEU A 88 -2.58 -1.50 -11.50
C LEU A 88 -3.74 -0.74 -12.13
N MET A 89 -4.89 -1.39 -12.36
CA MET A 89 -6.07 -0.73 -12.94
C MET A 89 -6.53 0.46 -12.09
N THR A 90 -6.68 0.25 -10.78
CA THR A 90 -7.13 1.30 -9.85
C THR A 90 -6.09 2.41 -9.71
N THR A 91 -4.81 2.05 -9.60
CA THR A 91 -3.69 3.00 -9.53
C THR A 91 -3.64 3.89 -10.78
N LEU A 92 -3.69 3.29 -11.97
CA LEU A 92 -3.65 4.02 -13.23
C LEU A 92 -4.88 4.90 -13.42
N ALA A 93 -6.07 4.39 -13.11
CA ALA A 93 -7.30 5.19 -13.19
C ALA A 93 -7.23 6.44 -12.30
N ALA A 94 -6.77 6.29 -11.06
CA ALA A 94 -6.61 7.40 -10.13
C ALA A 94 -5.54 8.40 -10.60
N ILE A 95 -4.39 7.91 -11.07
CA ILE A 95 -3.33 8.78 -11.61
C ILE A 95 -3.83 9.55 -12.81
N LEU A 96 -4.50 8.90 -13.78
CA LEU A 96 -5.03 9.56 -14.98
C LEU A 96 -6.12 10.59 -14.64
N ALA A 97 -6.95 10.32 -13.63
CA ALA A 97 -7.97 11.26 -13.16
C ALA A 97 -7.35 12.52 -12.53
N LEU A 98 -6.22 12.38 -11.83
CA LEU A 98 -5.54 13.48 -11.14
C LEU A 98 -4.46 14.17 -11.98
N LEU A 99 -3.99 13.51 -13.05
CA LEU A 99 -2.99 14.05 -13.97
C LEU A 99 -3.32 15.44 -14.52
N PRO A 100 -4.55 15.74 -15.01
CA PRO A 100 -4.86 17.07 -15.51
C PRO A 100 -4.74 18.14 -14.43
N LEU A 101 -5.01 17.82 -13.17
CA LEU A 101 -4.89 18.74 -12.03
C LEU A 101 -3.44 19.18 -11.76
N VAL A 102 -2.48 18.32 -12.08
CA VAL A 102 -1.05 18.62 -11.92
C VAL A 102 -0.51 19.48 -13.07
N LEU A 103 -1.08 19.31 -14.26
CA LEU A 103 -0.69 20.00 -15.49
C LEU A 103 -1.42 21.33 -15.68
N ASP A 104 -2.62 21.46 -15.15
CA ASP A 104 -3.42 22.69 -15.26
C ASP A 104 -2.80 23.83 -14.43
N GLN A 105 -2.76 25.01 -15.05
CA GLN A 105 -2.23 26.25 -14.46
C GLN A 105 -3.35 27.25 -14.12
N GLY A 106 -4.62 26.84 -14.23
CA GLY A 106 -5.77 27.65 -13.84
C GLY A 106 -5.77 28.00 -12.34
N GLN A 107 -6.47 29.09 -11.99
CA GLN A 107 -6.55 29.58 -10.61
C GLN A 107 -7.14 28.54 -9.62
N GLY A 108 -8.05 27.67 -10.08
CA GLY A 108 -8.60 26.58 -9.27
C GLY A 108 -7.65 25.39 -9.10
N ALA A 109 -6.78 25.12 -10.08
CA ALA A 109 -5.85 23.99 -10.05
C ALA A 109 -4.72 24.21 -9.05
N ALA A 110 -4.24 25.45 -8.87
CA ALA A 110 -3.19 25.77 -7.90
C ALA A 110 -3.54 25.32 -6.47
N MET A 111 -4.82 25.37 -6.09
CA MET A 111 -5.28 24.92 -4.78
C MET A 111 -5.30 23.39 -4.65
N GLN A 112 -5.69 22.67 -5.71
CA GLN A 112 -5.82 21.20 -5.68
C GLN A 112 -4.53 20.46 -6.09
N ARG A 113 -3.57 21.16 -6.67
CA ARG A 113 -2.30 20.60 -7.14
C ARG A 113 -1.52 19.84 -6.06
N PRO A 114 -1.35 20.36 -4.82
CA PRO A 114 -0.65 19.63 -3.76
C PRO A 114 -1.34 18.32 -3.36
N LEU A 115 -2.69 18.30 -3.40
CA LEU A 115 -3.48 17.10 -3.16
C LEU A 115 -3.22 16.05 -4.25
N ALA A 116 -3.25 16.46 -5.52
CA ALA A 116 -3.01 15.55 -6.64
C ALA A 116 -1.59 14.97 -6.64
N ILE A 117 -0.58 15.81 -6.38
CA ILE A 117 0.82 15.38 -6.27
C ILE A 117 0.99 14.38 -5.11
N ALA A 118 0.39 14.66 -3.96
CA ALA A 118 0.46 13.78 -2.81
C ALA A 118 -0.12 12.38 -3.11
N ILE A 119 -1.27 12.33 -3.78
CA ILE A 119 -1.91 11.05 -4.14
C ILE A 119 -1.09 10.33 -5.21
N ILE A 120 -0.73 11.00 -6.31
CA ILE A 120 0.00 10.37 -7.42
C ILE A 120 1.33 9.77 -6.94
N SER A 121 2.08 10.51 -6.11
CA SER A 121 3.36 10.03 -5.57
C SER A 121 3.18 8.81 -4.66
N GLY A 122 2.19 8.82 -3.76
CA GLY A 122 1.90 7.65 -2.92
C GLY A 122 1.46 6.43 -3.71
N LEU A 123 0.57 6.62 -4.70
CA LEU A 123 0.08 5.54 -5.56
C LEU A 123 1.16 4.98 -6.49
N ALA A 124 2.08 5.82 -6.97
CA ALA A 124 3.19 5.35 -7.81
C ALA A 124 4.07 4.33 -7.07
N VAL A 125 4.26 4.52 -5.76
CA VAL A 125 5.11 3.64 -4.93
C VAL A 125 4.29 2.52 -4.28
N GLN A 126 2.96 2.61 -4.19
CA GLN A 126 2.14 1.58 -3.53
C GLN A 126 2.25 0.19 -4.19
N VAL A 127 2.33 0.14 -5.52
CA VAL A 127 2.31 -1.12 -6.28
C VAL A 127 3.48 -2.01 -5.89
N PRO A 128 4.75 -1.55 -5.99
CA PRO A 128 5.87 -2.35 -5.53
C PRO A 128 5.83 -2.58 -4.02
N LEU A 129 5.37 -1.62 -3.22
CA LEU A 129 5.28 -1.78 -1.76
C LEU A 129 4.38 -2.97 -1.38
N VAL A 130 3.16 -3.02 -1.89
CA VAL A 130 2.21 -4.07 -1.51
C VAL A 130 2.63 -5.42 -2.10
N LEU A 131 3.17 -5.45 -3.31
CA LEU A 131 3.54 -6.72 -3.95
C LEU A 131 4.84 -7.33 -3.41
N THR A 132 5.77 -6.53 -2.87
CA THR A 132 7.05 -7.06 -2.34
C THR A 132 7.19 -6.90 -0.83
N VAL A 133 6.90 -5.71 -0.28
CA VAL A 133 7.13 -5.43 1.16
C VAL A 133 6.10 -6.13 2.03
N LEU A 134 4.82 -6.10 1.67
CA LEU A 134 3.78 -6.75 2.47
C LEU A 134 4.00 -8.27 2.61
N PRO A 135 4.20 -9.08 1.54
CA PRO A 135 4.49 -10.49 1.70
C PRO A 135 5.81 -10.76 2.42
N ALA A 136 6.84 -9.92 2.26
CA ALA A 136 8.09 -10.04 3.00
C ALA A 136 7.89 -9.84 4.52
N LEU A 137 7.11 -8.83 4.92
CA LEU A 137 6.76 -8.59 6.32
C LEU A 137 5.91 -9.73 6.89
N LEU A 138 4.96 -10.25 6.11
CA LEU A 138 4.15 -11.40 6.52
C LEU A 138 4.97 -12.69 6.62
N ALA A 139 5.95 -12.90 5.74
CA ALA A 139 6.86 -14.03 5.80
C ALA A 139 7.78 -13.94 7.03
N LEU A 140 8.31 -12.77 7.34
CA LEU A 140 9.13 -12.53 8.53
C LEU A 140 8.34 -12.79 9.82
N THR A 141 7.12 -12.27 9.90
CA THR A 141 6.26 -12.45 11.09
C THR A 141 5.77 -13.89 11.28
N ARG A 142 5.63 -14.68 10.21
CA ARG A 142 5.34 -16.13 10.25
C ARG A 142 6.58 -17.00 10.47
N GLY A 143 7.76 -16.54 10.03
CA GLY A 143 9.04 -17.23 10.24
C GLY A 143 9.41 -17.34 11.71
N LEU A 144 9.00 -16.37 12.52
CA LEU A 144 9.19 -16.37 13.97
C LEU A 144 8.44 -17.49 14.71
N ASP A 145 7.35 -18.04 14.16
CA ASP A 145 6.63 -19.16 14.79
C ASP A 145 7.28 -20.54 14.49
N ARG A 146 8.17 -20.63 13.50
CA ARG A 146 8.92 -21.88 13.23
C ARG A 146 10.17 -22.04 14.09
N GLY A 147 10.63 -20.96 14.73
CA GLY A 147 11.78 -21.00 15.65
C GLY A 147 11.52 -21.83 16.91
N ASP A 148 10.27 -21.89 17.36
CA ASP A 148 9.92 -22.57 18.62
C ASP A 148 9.49 -24.03 18.44
N ALA A 149 9.17 -24.46 17.20
CA ALA A 149 8.80 -25.85 16.91
C ALA A 149 10.00 -26.77 16.64
N SER A 150 11.19 -26.21 16.39
CA SER A 150 12.42 -26.98 16.16
C SER A 150 13.21 -27.29 17.45
N ALA A 151 12.79 -26.75 18.60
CA ALA A 151 13.42 -27.01 19.90
C ALA A 151 12.73 -28.13 20.71
N ALA A 152 11.71 -28.78 20.14
CA ALA A 152 10.91 -29.82 20.79
C ALA A 152 10.95 -31.19 20.08
N SER A 153 11.95 -31.42 19.21
CA SER A 153 12.25 -32.74 18.62
C SER A 153 13.61 -33.26 19.06
#